data_AF-A0A0A2T909-F1
#
_entry.id   AF-A0A0A2T909-F1
#
_cell.length_a   1.000
_cell.length_b   1.000
_cell.length_c   1.000
_cell.angle_alpha   90.00
_cell.angle_beta   90.00
_cell.angle_gamma   90.00
#
_symmetry.space_group_name_H-M   'P 1'
#
loop_
_entity.id
_entity.type
_entity.pdbx_description
1 polymer ?
#
loop_
_entity_poly.entity_id
_entity_poly.type
_entity_poly.pdbx_seq_one_letter_code
_entity_poly.pdbx_strand_id
1 'polypeptide(L)'
;MHGDFITDTDVRLYTTLARFDAAYYNGFNTNRNLIREFPNLWGYARDLYQTPGFGDTTDFDAIKRHYHLSITINPESTEEKILPKGPDLSVWEAPHSRARLSDSQDKFRRKKGN
;
A
#
# COMPACT_ATOMS: atom_id res chain seq x y z
N MET A 1 5.98 -10.08 -7.83
CA MET A 1 7.34 -10.38 -7.32
C MET A 1 7.95 -11.59 -8.02
N HIS A 2 7.17 -12.63 -8.30
CA HIS A 2 7.63 -13.89 -8.89
C HIS A 2 7.42 -13.96 -10.43
N GLY A 3 7.71 -12.87 -11.14
CA GLY A 3 7.41 -12.72 -12.57
C GLY A 3 6.08 -12.02 -12.84
N ASP A 4 5.37 -12.47 -13.88
CA ASP A 4 4.29 -11.72 -14.53
C ASP A 4 2.95 -11.75 -13.80
N PHE A 5 2.73 -12.75 -12.95
CA PHE A 5 1.45 -12.97 -12.27
C PHE A 5 1.52 -12.64 -10.78
N ILE A 6 0.42 -12.11 -10.25
CA ILE A 6 0.24 -11.86 -8.82
C ILE A 6 0.27 -13.19 -8.05
N THR A 7 1.02 -13.23 -6.96
CA THR A 7 1.06 -14.34 -6.00
C THR A 7 0.74 -13.87 -4.58
N ASP A 8 0.62 -14.82 -3.64
CA ASP A 8 0.40 -14.55 -2.21
C ASP A 8 1.42 -13.56 -1.63
N THR A 9 2.65 -13.58 -2.13
CA THR A 9 3.70 -12.68 -1.66
C THR A 9 3.43 -11.23 -2.06
N ASP A 10 2.79 -10.99 -3.21
CA ASP A 10 2.37 -9.66 -3.62
C ASP A 10 1.26 -9.13 -2.70
N VAL A 11 0.31 -9.99 -2.29
CA VAL A 11 -0.74 -9.65 -1.31
C VAL A 11 -0.14 -9.29 0.04
N ARG A 12 0.80 -10.10 0.55
CA ARG A 12 1.48 -9.84 1.83
C ARG A 12 2.30 -8.55 1.83
N LEU A 13 2.97 -8.26 0.72
CA LEU A 13 3.76 -7.04 0.59
C LEU A 13 2.85 -5.81 0.49
N TYR A 14 1.77 -5.90 -0.31
CA TYR A 14 0.83 -4.80 -0.53
C TYR A 14 0.31 -4.20 0.79
N THR A 15 -0.12 -5.02 1.73
CA THR A 15 -0.70 -4.54 3.00
C THR A 15 0.26 -3.65 3.78
N THR A 16 1.57 -3.90 3.67
CA THR A 16 2.63 -3.08 4.25
C THR A 16 2.83 -1.79 3.45
N LEU A 17 2.92 -1.89 2.11
CA LEU A 17 3.11 -0.73 1.24
C LEU A 17 1.97 0.29 1.34
N ALA A 18 0.72 -0.18 1.38
CA ALA A 18 -0.47 0.67 1.50
C ALA A 18 -0.46 1.49 2.82
N ARG A 19 0.08 0.93 3.90
CA ARG A 19 0.14 1.61 5.21
C ARG A 19 1.35 2.51 5.39
N PHE A 20 2.35 2.40 4.51
CA PHE A 20 3.67 2.98 4.75
C PHE A 20 3.62 4.52 4.89
N ASP A 21 3.20 5.23 3.85
CA ASP A 21 3.16 6.71 3.86
C ASP A 21 2.07 7.27 4.78
N ALA A 22 0.96 6.55 4.94
CA ALA A 22 -0.20 7.00 5.73
C ALA A 22 -0.03 6.81 7.24
N ALA A 23 0.75 5.81 7.65
CA ALA A 23 0.92 5.44 9.05
C ALA A 23 2.39 5.25 9.44
N TYR A 24 3.10 4.30 8.82
CA TYR A 24 4.40 3.85 9.34
C TYR A 24 5.49 4.91 9.30
N TYR A 25 5.55 5.68 8.21
CA TYR A 25 6.58 6.69 8.00
C TYR A 25 6.72 7.62 9.20
N ASN A 26 5.59 8.13 9.73
CA ASN A 26 5.58 8.98 10.91
C ASN A 26 5.37 8.17 12.21
N GLY A 27 4.36 7.30 12.25
CA GLY A 27 3.94 6.60 13.46
C GLY A 27 4.98 5.63 14.01
N PHE A 28 5.87 5.11 13.16
CA PHE A 28 6.96 4.21 13.55
C PHE A 28 8.35 4.78 13.28
N ASN A 29 8.45 6.06 12.90
CA ASN A 29 9.71 6.71 12.54
C ASN A 29 10.49 5.97 11.46
N THR A 30 9.82 5.23 10.57
CA THR A 30 10.47 4.59 9.40
C THR A 30 10.65 5.62 8.28
N ASN A 31 11.35 6.72 8.59
CA ASN A 31 11.21 7.99 7.91
C ASN A 31 12.37 8.39 6.97
N ARG A 32 13.21 7.44 6.54
CA ARG A 32 14.30 7.73 5.58
C ARG A 32 13.75 8.32 4.26
N ASN A 33 12.70 7.70 3.73
CA ASN A 33 12.04 8.07 2.48
C ASN A 33 10.60 7.57 2.50
N LEU A 34 9.71 8.26 1.81
CA LEU A 34 8.34 7.81 1.56
C LEU A 34 8.35 6.71 0.49
N ILE A 35 7.34 5.83 0.48
CA ILE A 35 7.25 4.77 -0.53
C ILE A 35 7.12 5.35 -1.94
N ARG A 36 6.42 6.48 -2.06
CA ARG A 36 6.25 7.22 -3.32
C ARG A 36 7.55 7.75 -3.94
N GLU A 37 8.63 7.83 -3.14
CA GLU A 37 9.95 8.26 -3.61
C GLU A 37 10.78 7.10 -4.21
N PHE A 38 10.31 5.86 -4.12
CA PHE A 38 10.95 4.70 -4.75
C PHE A 38 10.18 4.32 -6.03
N PRO A 39 10.67 4.67 -7.24
CA PRO A 39 9.86 4.57 -8.47
C PRO A 39 9.35 3.15 -8.76
N ASN A 40 10.17 2.13 -8.50
CA ASN A 40 9.80 0.74 -8.72
C ASN A 40 8.77 0.23 -7.71
N LEU A 41 8.95 0.54 -6.42
CA LEU A 41 8.00 0.14 -5.37
C LEU A 41 6.69 0.92 -5.50
N TRP A 42 6.76 2.20 -5.83
CA TRP A 42 5.59 3.04 -5.98
C TRP A 42 4.75 2.67 -7.21
N GLY A 43 5.40 2.40 -8.34
CA GLY A 43 4.71 1.85 -9.52
C GLY A 43 4.08 0.49 -9.20
N TYR A 44 4.79 -0.38 -8.50
CA TYR A 44 4.27 -1.69 -8.10
C TYR A 44 3.10 -1.60 -7.11
N ALA A 45 3.16 -0.74 -6.10
CA ALA A 45 2.09 -0.55 -5.12
C ALA A 45 0.80 -0.05 -5.79
N ARG A 46 0.90 0.93 -6.71
CA ARG A 46 -0.25 1.46 -7.46
C ARG A 46 -0.83 0.44 -8.44
N ASP A 47 0.01 -0.35 -9.10
CA ASP A 47 -0.42 -1.45 -9.96
C ASP A 47 -1.30 -2.46 -9.20
N LEU A 48 -0.90 -2.80 -7.97
CA LEU A 48 -1.70 -3.63 -7.09
C LEU A 48 -2.95 -2.91 -6.61
N TYR A 49 -2.85 -1.67 -6.11
CA TYR A 49 -3.98 -0.88 -5.65
C TYR A 49 -5.11 -0.78 -6.69
N GLN A 50 -4.75 -0.53 -7.96
CA GLN A 50 -5.70 -0.41 -9.08
C GLN A 50 -6.19 -1.77 -9.60
N THR A 51 -5.66 -2.89 -9.08
CA THR A 51 -6.18 -4.23 -9.37
C THR A 51 -7.36 -4.53 -8.44
N PRO A 52 -8.52 -5.01 -8.96
CA PRO A 52 -9.67 -5.36 -8.12
C PRO A 52 -9.32 -6.34 -6.99
N GLY A 53 -9.87 -6.11 -5.80
CA GLY A 53 -9.57 -6.85 -4.56
C GLY A 53 -8.50 -6.22 -3.66
N PHE A 54 -7.78 -5.20 -4.14
CA PHE A 54 -6.71 -4.52 -3.39
C PHE A 54 -7.14 -3.11 -2.92
N GLY A 55 -7.23 -2.15 -3.83
CA GLY A 55 -7.59 -0.76 -3.47
C GLY A 55 -9.01 -0.64 -2.92
N ASP A 56 -9.94 -1.41 -3.48
CA ASP A 56 -11.34 -1.50 -3.02
C ASP A 56 -11.50 -2.12 -1.62
N THR A 57 -10.46 -2.74 -1.07
CA THR A 57 -10.40 -3.24 0.32
C THR A 57 -9.50 -2.40 1.23
N THR A 58 -9.01 -1.25 0.76
CA THR A 58 -8.07 -0.39 1.50
C THR A 58 -8.73 0.87 2.03
N ASP A 59 -9.15 0.85 3.29
CA ASP A 59 -9.67 2.03 3.99
C ASP A 59 -8.54 2.80 4.70
N PHE A 60 -8.07 3.87 4.06
CA PHE A 60 -7.02 4.72 4.63
C PHE A 60 -7.46 5.51 5.87
N ASP A 61 -8.73 5.86 6.02
CA ASP A 61 -9.21 6.58 7.21
C ASP A 61 -9.18 5.65 8.43
N ALA A 62 -9.70 4.43 8.29
CA ALA A 62 -9.62 3.41 9.32
C ALA A 62 -8.17 3.06 9.69
N ILE A 63 -7.28 2.91 8.70
CA ILE A 63 -5.85 2.70 8.91
C ILE A 63 -5.26 3.85 9.75
N LYS A 64 -5.44 5.10 9.33
CA LYS A 64 -4.84 6.25 10.02
C LYS A 64 -5.38 6.40 11.45
N ARG A 65 -6.68 6.23 11.66
CA ARG A 65 -7.28 6.27 13.01
C ARG A 65 -6.69 5.21 13.91
N HIS A 66 -6.54 3.98 13.41
CA HIS A 66 -5.92 2.91 14.17
C HIS A 66 -4.51 3.31 14.59
N TYR A 67 -3.64 3.70 13.64
CA TYR A 67 -2.23 3.98 13.95
C TYR A 67 -1.99 5.22 14.81
N HIS A 68 -2.75 6.30 14.59
CA HIS A 68 -2.49 7.59 15.25
C HIS A 68 -3.32 7.82 16.52
N LEU A 69 -4.47 7.14 16.67
CA LEU A 69 -5.37 7.36 17.80
C LEU A 69 -5.46 6.16 18.75
N SER A 70 -5.08 4.95 18.33
CA SER A 70 -5.22 3.76 19.19
C SER A 70 -4.37 3.84 20.45
N ILE A 71 -4.96 3.51 21.59
CA ILE A 71 -4.27 3.35 22.89
C ILE A 71 -3.44 2.09 22.97
N THR A 72 -3.63 1.13 22.07
CA THR A 72 -2.88 -0.14 22.11
C THR A 72 -1.54 -0.10 21.37
N ILE A 73 -1.33 0.91 20.51
CA ILE A 73 -0.11 1.00 19.68
C ILE A 73 1.03 1.68 20.42
N ASN A 74 0.72 2.70 21.21
CA ASN A 74 1.66 3.37 22.10
C ASN A 74 0.98 3.63 23.46
N PRO A 75 0.83 2.59 24.30
CA PRO A 75 0.06 2.68 25.55
C PRO A 75 0.69 3.61 26.58
N GLU A 76 2.01 3.79 26.53
CA GLU A 76 2.77 4.63 27.46
C GLU A 76 2.78 6.12 27.05
N SER A 77 2.20 6.46 25.90
CA SER A 77 2.16 7.84 25.42
C SER A 77 1.25 8.69 26.31
N THR A 78 1.83 9.72 26.92
CA THR A 78 1.11 10.78 27.63
C THR A 78 0.77 11.98 26.75
N GLU A 79 1.23 11.97 25.49
CA GLU A 79 0.98 13.03 24.52
C GLU A 79 -0.45 12.96 23.95
N GLU A 80 -1.00 14.14 23.62
CA GLU A 80 -2.26 14.30 22.90
C GLU A 80 -2.19 13.61 21.53
N LYS A 81 -3.23 12.83 21.20
CA LYS A 81 -3.27 12.09 19.93
C LYS A 81 -3.91 12.91 18.84
N ILE A 82 -3.13 13.19 17.80
CA ILE A 82 -3.57 13.98 16.65
C ILE A 82 -3.69 13.05 15.44
N LEU A 83 -4.81 13.12 14.73
CA LEU A 83 -4.99 12.44 13.44
C LEU A 83 -4.41 13.31 12.31
N PRO A 84 -3.31 12.91 11.65
CA PRO A 84 -2.76 13.69 10.54
C PRO A 84 -3.75 13.75 9.37
N LYS A 85 -3.90 14.91 8.72
CA LYS A 85 -4.75 15.04 7.52
C LYS A 85 -4.13 14.39 6.28
N GLY A 86 -2.81 14.49 6.12
CA GLY A 86 -2.09 13.88 5.01
C GLY A 86 -1.96 12.34 5.13
N PRO A 87 -1.27 11.71 4.17
CA PRO A 87 -0.84 12.27 2.88
C PRO A 87 -2.04 12.49 1.92
N ASP A 88 -1.81 13.16 0.78
CA ASP A 88 -2.76 13.17 -0.33
C ASP A 88 -2.86 11.75 -0.92
N LEU A 89 -4.06 11.19 -0.96
CA LEU A 89 -4.33 9.83 -1.41
C LEU A 89 -4.72 9.75 -2.89
N SER A 90 -5.03 10.88 -3.55
CA SER A 90 -5.38 10.90 -4.97
C SER A 90 -4.26 10.36 -5.87
N VAL A 91 -3.02 10.42 -5.37
CA VAL A 91 -1.82 9.90 -6.04
C VAL A 91 -1.86 8.38 -6.28
N TRP A 92 -2.67 7.62 -5.54
CA TRP A 92 -2.83 6.17 -5.75
C TRP A 92 -3.49 5.83 -7.09
N GLU A 93 -4.32 6.73 -7.62
CA GLU A 93 -5.03 6.57 -8.90
C GLU A 93 -4.19 6.98 -10.11
N ALA A 94 -3.01 7.58 -9.88
CA ALA A 94 -2.15 8.00 -10.99
C ALA A 94 -1.60 6.79 -11.78
N PRO A 95 -1.41 6.90 -13.11
CA PRO A 95 -0.86 5.82 -13.92
C PRO A 95 0.47 5.27 -13.39
N HIS A 96 0.59 3.95 -13.28
CA HIS A 96 1.73 3.28 -12.68
C HIS A 96 2.80 2.81 -13.69
N SER A 97 2.48 2.83 -14.99
CA SER A 97 3.36 2.45 -16.10
C SER A 97 3.94 1.02 -16.04
N ARG A 98 3.43 0.13 -15.18
CA ARG A 98 3.96 -1.24 -15.01
C ARG A 98 3.53 -2.21 -16.11
N ALA A 99 2.51 -1.88 -16.89
CA ALA A 99 2.01 -2.73 -17.98
C ALA A 99 3.10 -3.09 -19.00
N ARG A 100 4.10 -2.22 -19.21
CA ARG A 100 5.25 -2.45 -20.10
C ARG A 100 6.19 -3.61 -19.68
N LEU A 101 6.01 -4.15 -18.49
CA LEU A 101 6.91 -5.15 -17.90
C LEU A 101 6.39 -6.60 -18.05
N SER A 102 5.21 -6.79 -18.65
CA SER A 102 4.60 -8.10 -18.87
C SER A 102 3.94 -8.14 -20.24
N ASP A 103 4.09 -9.25 -20.94
CA ASP A 103 3.39 -9.52 -22.20
C ASP A 103 1.97 -10.07 -21.97
N SER A 104 1.60 -10.35 -20.71
CA SER A 104 0.28 -10.85 -20.32
C SER A 104 -0.67 -9.72 -19.94
N GLN A 105 -1.87 -9.72 -20.51
CA GLN A 105 -2.96 -8.86 -20.05
C GLN A 105 -3.61 -9.38 -18.76
N ASP A 106 -3.53 -10.69 -18.49
CA ASP A 106 -4.04 -11.30 -17.26
C ASP A 106 -3.05 -11.09 -16.10
N LYS A 107 -3.56 -10.59 -14.98
CA LYS A 107 -2.80 -10.42 -13.72
C LYS A 107 -2.69 -11.68 -12.89
N PHE A 108 -3.63 -12.61 -13.07
CA PHE A 108 -3.73 -13.83 -12.28
C PHE A 108 -3.53 -15.05 -13.16
N ARG A 109 -2.72 -16.00 -12.69
CA ARG A 109 -2.51 -17.26 -13.39
C ARG A 109 -3.75 -18.13 -13.27
N ARG A 110 -4.49 -18.27 -14.36
CA ARG A 110 -5.61 -19.20 -14.48
C ARG A 110 -5.12 -20.53 -15.06
N LYS A 111 -5.63 -21.66 -14.55
CA LYS A 111 -5.44 -22.93 -15.27
C LYS A 111 -6.26 -22.88 -16.55
N LYS A 112 -5.66 -23.24 -17.69
CA LYS A 112 -6.46 -23.55 -18.88
C LYS A 112 -7.40 -24.70 -18.51
N GLY A 113 -8.70 -24.55 -18.77
CA GLY A 113 -9.66 -25.61 -18.55
C GLY A 113 -9.28 -26.86 -19.34
N ASN A 114 -9.46 -28.04 -18.74
CA ASN A 114 -9.45 -29.31 -19.47
C ASN A 114 -10.67 -29.40 -20.38
#